data_AF-R7SCY2-F1
#
_entry.id   AF-R7SCY2-F1
#
_cell.length_a   1.000
_cell.length_b   1.000
_cell.length_c   1.000
_cell.angle_alpha   90.00
_cell.angle_beta   90.00
_cell.angle_gamma   90.00
#
_symmetry.space_group_name_H-M   'P 1'
#
loop_
_entity.id
_entity.type
_entity.pdbx_description
1 polymer ?
#
loop_
_entity_poly.entity_id
_entity_poly.type
_entity_poly.pdbx_seq_one_letter_code
_entity_poly.pdbx_strand_id
1 'polypeptide(L)'
;FLYVDDDHGAERPLNLRIYQPYARVFPAGQALTLELWDEVRTPHEEKKQINGSVLTIIGFLVDAINMSATLPDEKRKILIQTIEAFAHVGLRPTVRECQQLTGHVNWSLNVFPLIRPCLCALYDKLVGKNQPNATVWTNKAIVDDLLWGLTHLRSLPGVFFFDSVQWD
;
A
#
# COMPACT_ATOMS: atom_id res chain seq x y z
N PHE A 1 7.51 -10.20 -9.68
CA PHE A 1 7.23 -8.81 -10.10
C PHE A 1 8.27 -7.97 -9.40
N LEU A 2 8.89 -7.03 -10.11
CA LEU A 2 10.00 -6.25 -9.59
C LEU A 2 9.54 -4.80 -9.40
N TYR A 3 9.66 -4.29 -8.18
CA TYR A 3 9.51 -2.87 -7.90
C TYR A 3 10.84 -2.34 -7.36
N VAL A 4 11.63 -1.70 -8.23
CA VAL A 4 12.98 -1.24 -7.91
C VAL A 4 13.86 -2.41 -7.41
N ASP A 5 14.09 -2.51 -6.11
CA ASP A 5 14.87 -3.54 -5.43
C ASP A 5 14.01 -4.63 -4.75
N ASP A 6 12.69 -4.46 -4.69
CA ASP A 6 11.77 -5.44 -4.12
C ASP A 6 11.33 -6.45 -5.19
N ASP A 7 11.70 -7.73 -5.00
CA ASP A 7 11.17 -8.86 -5.78
C ASP A 7 10.15 -9.67 -4.95
N HIS A 8 9.10 -10.13 -5.61
CA HIS A 8 8.09 -11.01 -5.03
C HIS A 8 7.48 -11.91 -6.10
N GLY A 9 7.12 -13.12 -5.67
CA GLY A 9 6.52 -14.14 -6.52
C GLY A 9 5.58 -15.04 -5.74
N ALA A 10 4.78 -15.80 -6.48
CA ALA A 10 3.93 -16.85 -5.96
C ALA A 10 4.51 -18.21 -6.36
N GLU A 11 4.31 -19.21 -5.51
CA GLU A 11 4.75 -20.58 -5.73
C GLU A 11 3.67 -21.54 -5.24
N ARG A 12 3.59 -22.73 -5.85
CA ARG A 12 2.64 -23.74 -5.39
C ARG A 12 3.06 -24.26 -4.00
N PRO A 13 2.08 -24.59 -3.13
CA PRO A 13 2.40 -25.24 -1.86
C PRO A 13 3.28 -26.48 -2.07
N LEU A 14 4.23 -26.70 -1.16
CA LEU A 14 5.17 -27.83 -1.16
C LEU A 14 6.21 -27.87 -2.29
N ASN A 15 6.14 -26.96 -3.28
CA ASN A 15 7.23 -26.81 -4.25
C ASN A 15 8.39 -26.05 -3.59
N LEU A 16 9.25 -26.80 -2.90
CA LEU A 16 10.29 -26.29 -2.02
C LEU A 16 11.68 -26.75 -2.47
N ARG A 17 12.68 -25.92 -2.20
CA ARG A 17 14.09 -26.20 -2.50
C ARG A 17 14.99 -25.70 -1.37
N ILE A 18 16.06 -26.42 -1.10
CA ILE A 18 17.11 -25.97 -0.17
C ILE A 18 18.01 -24.98 -0.90
N TYR A 19 18.12 -23.77 -0.35
CA TYR A 19 19.14 -22.81 -0.75
C TYR A 19 20.37 -22.99 0.15
N GLN A 20 21.45 -23.51 -0.43
CA GLN A 20 22.63 -23.98 0.31
C GLN A 20 23.37 -22.88 1.08
N PRO A 21 23.58 -21.66 0.55
CA PRO A 21 24.31 -20.61 1.26
C PRO A 21 23.70 -20.22 2.60
N TYR A 22 22.38 -20.38 2.76
CA TYR A 22 21.67 -20.16 4.03
C TYR A 22 21.28 -21.46 4.75
N ALA A 23 21.58 -22.63 4.17
CA ALA A 23 21.17 -23.95 4.67
C ALA A 23 19.66 -24.02 5.02
N ARG A 24 18.82 -23.37 4.22
CA ARG A 24 17.38 -23.17 4.52
C ARG A 24 16.50 -23.53 3.33
N VAL A 25 15.28 -24.00 3.64
CA VAL A 25 14.26 -24.33 2.64
C VAL A 25 13.44 -23.08 2.29
N PHE A 26 13.28 -22.83 0.99
CA PHE A 26 12.46 -21.76 0.43
C PHE A 26 11.51 -22.32 -0.63
N PRO A 27 10.44 -21.58 -0.99
CA PRO A 27 9.74 -21.78 -2.25
C PRO A 27 10.72 -21.91 -3.43
N ALA A 28 10.47 -22.85 -4.34
CA ALA A 28 11.43 -23.18 -5.40
C ALA A 28 11.80 -21.97 -6.26
N GLY A 29 10.82 -21.16 -6.68
CA GLY A 29 11.07 -19.90 -7.39
C GLY A 29 11.98 -18.94 -6.61
N GLN A 30 11.77 -18.79 -5.30
CA GLN A 30 12.61 -17.92 -4.46
C GLN A 30 14.05 -18.44 -4.36
N ALA A 31 14.24 -19.75 -4.15
CA ALA A 31 15.58 -20.34 -4.11
C ALA A 31 16.33 -20.17 -5.43
N LEU A 32 15.65 -20.35 -6.57
CA LEU A 32 16.24 -20.13 -7.89
C LEU A 32 16.62 -18.67 -8.12
N THR A 33 15.81 -17.71 -7.66
CA THR A 33 16.17 -16.28 -7.71
C THR A 33 17.42 -15.98 -6.88
N LEU A 34 17.56 -16.57 -5.69
CA LEU A 34 18.75 -16.41 -4.86
C LEU A 34 20.00 -17.00 -5.53
N GLU A 35 19.88 -18.19 -6.13
CA GLU A 35 20.96 -18.82 -6.91
C GLU A 35 21.38 -17.93 -8.10
N LEU A 36 20.41 -17.33 -8.80
CA LEU A 36 20.68 -16.38 -9.88
C LEU A 36 21.40 -15.13 -9.36
N TRP A 37 21.00 -14.59 -8.21
CA TRP A 37 21.67 -13.44 -7.61
C TRP A 37 23.11 -13.73 -7.22
N ASP A 38 23.42 -14.95 -6.76
CA ASP A 38 24.80 -15.37 -6.54
C ASP A 38 25.61 -15.39 -7.85
N GLU A 39 25.02 -15.90 -8.93
CA GLU A 39 25.65 -15.95 -10.25
C GLU A 39 26.00 -14.55 -10.78
N VAL A 40 25.05 -13.61 -10.66
CA VAL A 40 25.26 -12.21 -11.07
C VAL A 40 25.93 -11.35 -9.99
N ARG A 41 26.35 -11.95 -8.86
CA ARG A 41 27.00 -11.28 -7.73
C ARG A 41 26.19 -10.11 -7.15
N THR A 42 24.87 -10.23 -7.15
CA THR A 42 23.97 -9.28 -6.51
C THR A 42 23.91 -9.59 -5.02
N PRO A 43 24.22 -8.64 -4.13
CA PRO A 43 24.19 -8.87 -2.69
C PRO A 43 22.76 -9.07 -2.19
N HIS A 44 22.58 -10.03 -1.29
CA HIS A 44 21.30 -10.31 -0.64
C HIS A 44 21.52 -10.78 0.81
N GLU A 45 20.49 -10.62 1.65
CA GLU A 45 20.55 -10.91 3.08
C GLU A 45 19.45 -11.89 3.49
N GLU A 46 19.80 -12.94 4.26
CA GLU A 46 18.87 -13.99 4.67
C GLU A 46 17.65 -13.44 5.44
N LYS A 47 17.87 -12.49 6.35
CA LYS A 47 16.79 -11.90 7.15
C LYS A 47 15.74 -11.15 6.33
N LYS A 48 16.06 -10.78 5.08
CA LYS A 48 15.13 -10.13 4.14
C LYS A 48 14.40 -11.17 3.27
N GLN A 49 14.83 -12.43 3.26
CA GLN A 49 14.21 -13.51 2.51
C GLN A 49 13.02 -14.08 3.27
N ILE A 50 11.87 -13.44 3.09
CA ILE A 50 10.60 -13.84 3.71
C ILE A 50 9.76 -14.67 2.74
N ASN A 51 9.02 -15.63 3.27
CA ASN A 51 7.98 -16.36 2.55
C ASN A 51 6.84 -16.72 3.50
N GLY A 52 5.65 -16.94 2.95
CA GLY A 52 4.44 -17.21 3.70
C GLY A 52 3.21 -16.88 2.87
N SER A 53 2.04 -17.28 3.36
CA SER A 53 0.77 -17.01 2.66
C SER A 53 0.24 -15.59 2.88
N VAL A 54 0.74 -14.88 3.90
CA VAL A 54 0.39 -13.48 4.18
C VAL A 54 1.69 -12.71 4.37
N LEU A 55 1.95 -11.72 3.52
CA LEU A 55 3.20 -10.95 3.50
C LEU A 55 2.92 -9.47 3.27
N THR A 56 3.77 -8.61 3.83
CA THR A 56 3.78 -7.20 3.44
C THR A 56 4.66 -7.01 2.21
N ILE A 57 4.07 -6.65 1.08
CA ILE A 57 4.74 -6.42 -0.20
C ILE A 57 4.59 -4.95 -0.57
N ILE A 58 5.71 -4.26 -0.81
CA ILE A 58 5.78 -2.81 -1.11
C ILE A 58 4.95 -1.93 -0.14
N GLY A 59 4.70 -2.41 1.08
CA GLY A 59 3.92 -1.72 2.09
C GLY A 59 2.41 -2.01 2.13
N PHE A 60 1.92 -2.95 1.33
CA PHE A 60 0.57 -3.52 1.42
C PHE A 60 0.61 -4.92 2.04
N LEU A 61 -0.36 -5.24 2.89
CA LEU A 61 -0.55 -6.58 3.40
C LEU A 61 -1.28 -7.40 2.34
N VAL A 62 -0.58 -8.37 1.75
CA VAL A 62 -1.10 -9.27 0.73
C VAL A 62 -1.38 -10.63 1.37
N ASP A 63 -2.61 -11.09 1.23
CA ASP A 63 -3.09 -12.39 1.70
C ASP A 63 -3.39 -13.27 0.50
N ALA A 64 -2.53 -14.26 0.28
CA ALA A 64 -2.65 -15.22 -0.82
C ALA A 64 -3.68 -16.32 -0.56
N ILE A 65 -4.17 -16.50 0.67
CA ILE A 65 -5.25 -17.45 1.00
C ILE A 65 -6.58 -16.83 0.58
N ASN A 66 -6.82 -15.60 1.03
CA ASN A 66 -8.05 -14.87 0.73
C ASN A 66 -7.98 -14.08 -0.59
N MET A 67 -6.86 -14.19 -1.32
CA MET A 67 -6.59 -13.46 -2.56
C MET A 67 -6.90 -11.96 -2.45
N SER A 68 -6.43 -11.34 -1.37
CA SER A 68 -6.72 -9.95 -1.04
C SER A 68 -5.48 -9.13 -0.74
N ALA A 69 -5.59 -7.81 -0.88
CA ALA A 69 -4.59 -6.88 -0.40
C ALA A 69 -5.22 -5.68 0.30
N THR A 70 -4.57 -5.24 1.35
CA THR A 70 -5.01 -4.12 2.19
C THR A 70 -3.83 -3.36 2.78
N LEU A 71 -4.08 -2.29 3.53
CA LEU A 71 -3.03 -1.65 4.31
C LEU A 71 -2.77 -2.44 5.60
N PRO A 72 -1.51 -2.63 6.01
CA PRO A 72 -1.21 -3.07 7.38
C PRO A 72 -1.92 -2.18 8.41
N ASP A 73 -2.42 -2.76 9.49
CA ASP A 73 -3.27 -2.08 10.47
C ASP A 73 -2.67 -0.77 10.99
N GLU A 74 -1.38 -0.76 11.31
CA GLU A 74 -0.71 0.45 11.79
C GLU A 74 -0.65 1.54 10.72
N LYS A 75 -0.39 1.19 9.46
CA LYS A 75 -0.42 2.17 8.35
C LYS A 75 -1.83 2.69 8.11
N ARG A 76 -2.85 1.82 8.23
CA ARG A 76 -4.26 2.23 8.12
C ARG A 76 -4.65 3.17 9.25
N LYS A 77 -4.25 2.91 10.49
CA LYS A 77 -4.47 3.80 11.65
C LYS A 77 -3.83 5.17 11.44
N ILE A 78 -2.57 5.20 10.99
CA ILE A 78 -1.87 6.46 10.69
C ILE A 78 -2.61 7.25 9.60
N LEU A 79 -3.06 6.59 8.52
CA LEU A 79 -3.82 7.23 7.46
C LEU A 79 -5.15 7.81 7.99
N ILE A 80 -5.89 7.05 8.78
CA ILE A 80 -7.13 7.50 9.44
C ILE A 80 -6.86 8.73 10.31
N GLN A 81 -5.87 8.67 11.20
CA GLN A 81 -5.50 9.80 12.06
C GLN A 81 -5.09 11.03 11.26
N THR A 82 -4.37 10.83 10.16
CA THR A 82 -3.94 11.93 9.28
C THR A 82 -5.14 12.62 8.64
N ILE A 83 -6.12 11.85 8.14
CA ILE A 83 -7.34 12.42 7.53
C ILE A 83 -8.20 13.11 8.60
N GLU A 84 -8.36 12.49 9.78
CA GLU A 84 -9.11 13.06 10.91
C GLU A 84 -8.57 14.43 11.32
N ALA A 85 -7.25 14.58 11.41
CA ALA A 85 -6.60 15.84 11.74
C ALA A 85 -6.91 16.96 10.73
N PHE A 86 -7.24 16.63 9.47
CA PHE A 86 -7.62 17.58 8.43
C PHE A 86 -9.13 17.80 8.31
N ALA A 87 -9.95 16.93 8.89
CA ALA A 87 -11.39 16.91 8.72
C ALA A 87 -12.12 17.92 9.65
N HIS A 88 -11.60 19.14 9.74
CA HIS A 88 -12.19 20.24 10.50
C HIS A 88 -12.35 21.48 9.65
N VAL A 89 -13.52 22.12 9.71
CA VAL A 89 -13.77 23.37 8.97
C VAL A 89 -12.98 24.49 9.64
N GLY A 90 -12.32 25.34 8.86
CA GLY A 90 -11.61 26.50 9.40
C GLY A 90 -10.10 26.34 9.51
N LEU A 91 -9.56 25.13 9.37
CA LEU A 91 -8.12 24.91 9.30
C LEU A 91 -7.51 25.65 8.11
N ARG A 92 -6.24 26.02 8.25
CA ARG A 92 -5.44 26.69 7.23
C ARG A 92 -4.14 25.94 6.93
N PRO A 93 -4.19 24.66 6.56
CA PRO A 93 -2.99 23.94 6.13
C PRO A 93 -2.33 24.65 4.95
N THR A 94 -1.03 24.51 4.86
CA THR A 94 -0.25 24.91 3.71
C THR A 94 -0.59 24.05 2.49
N VAL A 95 -0.34 24.55 1.28
CA VAL A 95 -0.44 23.77 0.04
C VAL A 95 0.38 22.49 0.13
N ARG A 96 1.58 22.57 0.73
CA ARG A 96 2.45 21.41 0.97
C ARG A 96 1.80 20.35 1.84
N GLU A 97 1.18 20.74 2.96
CA GLU A 97 0.48 19.83 3.86
C GLU A 97 -0.70 19.15 3.17
N CYS A 98 -1.47 19.90 2.38
CA CYS A 98 -2.54 19.32 1.55
C CYS A 98 -2.01 18.34 0.49
N GLN A 99 -0.87 18.64 -0.13
CA GLN A 99 -0.20 17.74 -1.09
C GLN A 99 0.32 16.47 -0.41
N GLN A 100 0.83 16.57 0.82
CA GLN A 100 1.22 15.40 1.61
C GLN A 100 0.02 14.52 1.95
N LEU A 101 -1.10 15.11 2.37
CA LEU A 101 -2.34 14.36 2.61
C LEU A 101 -2.83 13.66 1.33
N THR A 102 -2.95 14.39 0.22
CA THR A 102 -3.40 13.80 -1.06
C THR A 102 -2.46 12.69 -1.55
N GLY A 103 -1.15 12.84 -1.37
CA GLY A 103 -0.17 11.79 -1.68
C GLY A 103 -0.36 10.54 -0.82
N HIS A 104 -0.56 10.70 0.48
CA HIS A 104 -0.78 9.58 1.39
C HIS A 104 -2.09 8.84 1.08
N VAL A 105 -3.17 9.58 0.82
CA VAL A 105 -4.46 8.98 0.42
C VAL A 105 -4.34 8.31 -0.96
N ASN A 106 -3.68 8.95 -1.94
CA ASN A 106 -3.45 8.36 -3.27
C ASN A 106 -2.74 7.01 -3.19
N TRP A 107 -1.72 6.87 -2.32
CA TRP A 107 -1.04 5.60 -2.13
C TRP A 107 -2.02 4.50 -1.67
N SER A 108 -2.94 4.84 -0.77
CA SER A 108 -3.96 3.91 -0.29
C SER A 108 -4.99 3.51 -1.35
N LEU A 109 -5.19 4.32 -2.40
CA LEU A 109 -6.16 4.01 -3.47
C LEU A 109 -5.81 2.75 -4.27
N ASN A 110 -4.56 2.27 -4.21
CA ASN A 110 -4.18 0.98 -4.79
C ASN A 110 -4.93 -0.20 -4.15
N VAL A 111 -5.30 -0.08 -2.87
CA VAL A 111 -6.03 -1.10 -2.11
C VAL A 111 -7.40 -0.63 -1.59
N PHE A 112 -7.72 0.66 -1.75
CA PHE A 112 -9.03 1.23 -1.44
C PHE A 112 -9.53 2.14 -2.57
N PRO A 113 -9.68 1.66 -3.82
CA PRO A 113 -10.01 2.51 -4.96
C PRO A 113 -11.34 3.26 -4.79
N LEU A 114 -12.28 2.69 -4.02
CA LEU A 114 -13.59 3.25 -3.78
C LEU A 114 -13.57 4.57 -3.00
N ILE A 115 -12.51 4.86 -2.22
CA ILE A 115 -12.47 6.12 -1.45
C ILE A 115 -12.00 7.32 -2.27
N ARG A 116 -11.65 7.14 -3.56
CA ARG A 116 -11.15 8.21 -4.44
C ARG A 116 -11.96 9.52 -4.41
N PRO A 117 -13.30 9.52 -4.31
CA PRO A 117 -14.07 10.76 -4.21
C PRO A 117 -13.70 11.66 -3.02
N CYS A 118 -13.10 11.12 -1.95
CA CYS A 118 -12.75 11.90 -0.76
C CYS A 118 -11.70 13.00 -1.02
N LEU A 119 -11.02 12.98 -2.17
CA LEU A 119 -10.03 13.97 -2.55
C LEU A 119 -10.55 15.01 -3.55
N CYS A 120 -11.77 14.88 -4.07
CA CYS A 120 -12.27 15.73 -5.15
C CYS A 120 -12.27 17.21 -4.76
N ALA A 121 -12.96 17.60 -3.69
CA ALA A 121 -13.01 19.00 -3.27
C ALA A 121 -11.62 19.56 -2.90
N LEU A 122 -10.71 18.71 -2.39
CA LEU A 122 -9.36 19.13 -2.04
C LEU A 122 -8.50 19.37 -3.29
N TYR A 123 -8.57 18.48 -4.29
CA TYR A 123 -7.87 18.68 -5.56
C TYR A 123 -8.33 19.95 -6.26
N ASP A 124 -9.65 20.16 -6.36
CA ASP A 124 -10.22 21.37 -6.95
C ASP A 124 -9.70 22.64 -6.25
N LYS A 125 -9.56 22.58 -4.92
CA LYS A 125 -9.02 23.68 -4.13
C LYS A 125 -7.53 23.93 -4.38
N LEU A 126 -6.77 22.91 -4.75
CA LEU A 126 -5.33 22.97 -5.01
C LEU A 126 -4.97 23.39 -6.43
N VAL A 127 -5.92 23.36 -7.38
CA VAL A 127 -5.68 23.76 -8.77
C VAL A 127 -5.06 25.16 -8.83
N GLY A 128 -3.94 25.27 -9.58
CA GLY A 128 -3.20 26.51 -9.78
C GLY A 128 -2.40 27.01 -8.57
N LYS A 129 -2.40 26.29 -7.44
CA LYS A 129 -1.63 26.68 -6.24
C LYS A 129 -0.25 26.04 -6.26
N ASN A 130 0.76 26.83 -6.64
CA ASN A 130 2.14 26.38 -6.76
C ASN A 130 3.07 26.85 -5.62
N GLN A 131 2.57 27.71 -4.72
CA GLN A 131 3.36 28.22 -3.59
C GLN A 131 3.21 27.27 -2.39
N PRO A 132 4.25 26.50 -2.01
CA PRO A 132 4.10 25.41 -1.04
C PRO A 132 3.64 25.88 0.35
N ASN A 133 4.10 27.05 0.78
CA ASN A 133 3.81 27.61 2.11
C ASN A 133 2.55 28.50 2.13
N ALA A 134 1.90 28.71 0.98
CA ALA A 134 0.63 29.42 0.96
C ALA A 134 -0.44 28.57 1.65
N THR A 135 -1.34 29.21 2.40
CA THR A 135 -2.38 28.48 3.13
C THR A 135 -3.62 28.25 2.28
N VAL A 136 -4.30 27.14 2.54
CA VAL A 136 -5.56 26.74 1.92
C VAL A 136 -6.59 26.59 3.02
N TRP A 137 -7.70 27.31 2.89
CA TRP A 137 -8.80 27.17 3.84
C TRP A 137 -9.58 25.88 3.59
N THR A 138 -9.74 25.07 4.64
CA THR A 138 -10.59 23.88 4.66
C THR A 138 -12.05 24.30 4.79
N ASN A 139 -12.80 24.12 3.71
CA ASN A 139 -14.22 24.43 3.65
C ASN A 139 -15.06 23.19 4.01
N LYS A 140 -16.38 23.39 4.12
CA LYS A 140 -17.31 22.30 4.42
C LYS A 140 -17.23 21.15 3.40
N ALA A 141 -17.11 21.44 2.10
CA ALA A 141 -17.03 20.41 1.06
C ALA A 141 -15.82 19.49 1.23
N ILE A 142 -14.64 20.05 1.49
CA ILE A 142 -13.43 19.27 1.79
C ILE A 142 -13.64 18.38 3.01
N VAL A 143 -14.21 18.94 4.09
CA VAL A 143 -14.42 18.20 5.33
C VAL A 143 -15.43 17.07 5.14
N ASP A 144 -16.56 17.33 4.47
CA ASP A 144 -17.58 16.32 4.20
C ASP A 144 -17.01 15.17 3.33
N ASP A 145 -16.21 15.47 2.29
CA ASP A 145 -15.54 14.48 1.44
C ASP A 145 -14.55 13.62 2.24
N LEU A 146 -13.72 14.24 3.10
CA LEU A 146 -12.75 13.54 3.95
C LEU A 146 -13.45 12.65 5.00
N LEU A 147 -14.52 13.13 5.62
CA LEU A 147 -15.33 12.34 6.57
C LEU A 147 -16.04 11.17 5.89
N TRP A 148 -16.52 11.37 4.67
CA TRP A 148 -17.05 10.30 3.84
C TRP A 148 -15.97 9.24 3.58
N GLY A 149 -14.76 9.66 3.18
CA GLY A 149 -13.62 8.77 2.98
C GLY A 149 -13.24 7.99 4.24
N LEU A 150 -13.22 8.64 5.40
CA LEU A 150 -12.94 8.01 6.70
C LEU A 150 -13.93 6.91 7.05
N THR A 151 -15.22 7.16 6.82
CA THR A 151 -16.27 6.17 7.09
C THR A 151 -16.02 4.89 6.31
N HIS A 152 -15.64 5.00 5.04
CA HIS A 152 -15.34 3.86 4.17
C HIS A 152 -13.99 3.23 4.52
N LEU A 153 -12.96 4.04 4.78
CA LEU A 153 -11.63 3.54 5.12
C LEU A 153 -11.62 2.75 6.43
N ARG A 154 -12.61 2.91 7.32
CA ARG A 154 -12.75 2.10 8.55
C ARG A 154 -13.44 0.75 8.32
N SER A 155 -14.24 0.60 7.28
CA SER A 155 -15.05 -0.61 7.04
C SER A 155 -14.57 -1.46 5.87
N LEU A 156 -13.93 -0.87 4.87
CA LEU A 156 -13.49 -1.58 3.67
C LEU A 156 -12.40 -2.63 4.00
N PRO A 157 -12.48 -3.85 3.43
CA PRO A 157 -11.50 -4.90 3.67
C PRO A 157 -10.20 -4.68 2.87
N GLY A 158 -10.26 -3.95 1.75
CA GLY A 158 -9.17 -3.80 0.79
C GLY A 158 -9.67 -4.10 -0.63
N VAL A 159 -8.78 -4.61 -1.47
CA VAL A 159 -9.09 -5.16 -2.80
C VAL A 159 -8.93 -6.68 -2.80
N PHE A 160 -9.71 -7.34 -3.66
CA PHE A 160 -9.58 -8.77 -3.95
C PHE A 160 -9.09 -8.92 -5.39
N PHE A 161 -8.14 -9.82 -5.62
CA PHE A 161 -7.49 -9.96 -6.92
C PHE A 161 -8.29 -10.84 -7.88
N PHE A 162 -8.85 -11.96 -7.41
CA PHE A 162 -9.75 -12.86 -8.17
C PHE A 162 -10.57 -13.75 -7.20
N ASP A 163 -11.80 -14.14 -7.57
CA ASP A 163 -12.42 -15.37 -7.06
C ASP A 163 -11.66 -16.55 -7.64
N SER A 164 -11.28 -17.54 -6.82
CA SER A 164 -10.71 -18.78 -7.32
C SER A 164 -11.78 -19.50 -8.14
N VAL A 165 -11.75 -19.36 -9.46
CA VAL A 165 -12.47 -20.29 -10.34
C VAL A 165 -11.66 -21.57 -10.28
N GLN A 166 -12.09 -22.50 -9.42
CA GLN A 166 -11.63 -23.88 -9.44
C GLN A 166 -11.88 -24.38 -10.87
N TRP A 167 -10.81 -24.67 -11.61
CA TRP A 167 -10.93 -25.44 -12.84
C TRP A 167 -10.98 -26.90 -12.41
N ASP A 168 -12.19 -27.44 -12.33
CA ASP A 168 -12.42 -28.89 -12.29
C ASP A 168 -11.98 -29.56 -13.60
#